data_AF-A0A2V7AE65-F1
#
_entry.id   AF-A0A2V7AE65-F1
#
_cell.length_a   1.000
_cell.length_b   1.000
_cell.length_c   1.000
_cell.angle_alpha   90.00
_cell.angle_beta   90.00
_cell.angle_gamma   90.00
#
_symmetry.space_group_name_H-M   'P 1'
#
loop_
_entity.id
_entity.type
_entity.pdbx_description
1 polymer ?
#
loop_
_entity_poly.entity_id
_entity_poly.type
_entity_poly.pdbx_seq_one_letter_code
_entity_poly.pdbx_strand_id
1 'polypeptide(L)'
;MAALAVALAGSAFAAPPESHLLPPDQHSSEKARGLARRYADALRELNTGIYHCLPWLVVPNNSIGFFKPKHLANDARYLSLRVYVEQDASPQFTALEFEGRASAMYSRYVGEMLRRMTRDASILADADVDGFTVIIGWLKRTTQGGQPVHETIAVFADRATAADFLGGRAKIADFAGRTVVLGYDGQQALGPVRLKAWEDNFVSNFQVANYQPAPGVTCH
;
A
#
# COMPACT_ATOMS: atom_id res chain seq x y z
N MET A 1 -44.57 -7.36 36.16
CA MET A 1 -43.12 -7.53 35.96
C MET A 1 -42.86 -7.62 34.47
N ALA A 2 -42.39 -6.54 33.86
CA ALA A 2 -42.00 -6.53 32.44
C ALA A 2 -40.46 -6.62 32.38
N ALA A 3 -39.95 -7.72 31.82
CA ALA A 3 -38.52 -7.91 31.62
C ALA A 3 -38.07 -7.10 30.39
N LEU A 4 -37.18 -6.13 30.61
CA LEU A 4 -36.53 -5.39 29.54
C LEU A 4 -35.44 -6.31 28.95
N ALA A 5 -35.69 -6.85 27.76
CA ALA A 5 -34.67 -7.56 27.01
C ALA A 5 -33.70 -6.53 26.42
N VAL A 6 -32.50 -6.43 26.99
CA VAL A 6 -31.38 -5.71 26.39
C VAL A 6 -30.91 -6.54 25.19
N ALA A 7 -31.29 -6.10 23.98
CA ALA A 7 -30.71 -6.64 22.77
C ALA A 7 -29.21 -6.28 22.75
N LEU A 8 -28.36 -7.27 22.92
CA LEU A 8 -26.92 -7.18 22.64
C LEU A 8 -26.77 -6.92 21.13
N ALA A 9 -26.67 -5.64 20.75
CA ALA A 9 -26.17 -5.27 19.45
C ALA A 9 -24.70 -5.75 19.39
N GLY A 10 -24.47 -6.89 18.74
CA GLY A 10 -23.12 -7.31 18.39
C GLY A 10 -22.48 -6.19 17.58
N SER A 11 -21.28 -5.78 17.97
CA SER A 11 -20.49 -4.80 17.24
C SER A 11 -20.36 -5.25 15.79
N ALA A 12 -21.14 -4.63 14.89
CA ALA A 12 -20.97 -4.84 13.47
C ALA A 12 -19.62 -4.25 13.09
N PHE A 13 -18.61 -5.10 12.91
CA PHE A 13 -17.35 -4.68 12.32
C PHE A 13 -17.66 -4.17 10.92
N ALA A 14 -17.33 -2.91 10.65
CA ALA A 14 -17.55 -2.33 9.33
C ALA A 14 -16.75 -3.12 8.29
N ALA A 15 -17.40 -3.55 7.22
CA ALA A 15 -16.74 -4.24 6.12
C ALA A 15 -15.79 -3.28 5.38
N PRO A 16 -14.67 -3.77 4.81
CA PRO A 16 -13.80 -2.96 3.97
C PRO A 16 -14.60 -2.36 2.80
N PRO A 17 -14.46 -1.07 2.49
CA PRO A 17 -15.09 -0.48 1.32
C PRO A 17 -14.61 -1.15 0.03
N GLU A 18 -15.55 -1.71 -0.75
CA GLU A 18 -15.29 -2.24 -2.09
C GLU A 18 -14.82 -1.13 -3.05
N SER A 19 -15.14 0.13 -2.75
CA SER A 19 -14.71 1.30 -3.53
C SER A 19 -13.19 1.49 -3.56
N HIS A 20 -12.43 0.82 -2.70
CA HIS A 20 -10.96 0.79 -2.75
C HIS A 20 -10.44 0.05 -3.99
N LEU A 21 -11.19 -0.94 -4.48
CA LEU A 21 -10.82 -1.74 -5.65
C LEU A 21 -11.25 -1.02 -6.93
N LEU A 22 -10.36 -0.94 -7.91
CA LEU A 22 -10.73 -0.47 -9.25
C LEU A 22 -11.63 -1.55 -9.91
N PRO A 23 -12.86 -1.21 -10.32
CA PRO A 23 -13.72 -2.16 -11.00
C PRO A 23 -13.08 -2.66 -12.31
N PRO A 24 -13.26 -3.94 -12.70
CA PRO A 24 -12.67 -4.48 -13.92
C PRO A 24 -12.98 -3.63 -15.15
N ASP A 25 -14.23 -3.23 -15.34
CA ASP A 25 -14.71 -2.42 -16.46
C ASP A 25 -14.05 -1.03 -16.56
N GLN A 26 -13.46 -0.52 -15.48
CA GLN A 26 -12.75 0.76 -15.46
C GLN A 26 -11.25 0.64 -15.81
N HIS A 27 -10.75 -0.57 -16.09
CA HIS A 27 -9.37 -0.78 -16.53
C HIS A 27 -9.18 -0.47 -18.03
N SER A 28 -8.04 0.12 -18.37
CA SER A 28 -7.78 0.66 -19.72
C SER A 28 -7.38 -0.34 -20.81
N SER A 29 -7.19 -1.63 -20.51
CA SER A 29 -6.97 -2.67 -21.53
C SER A 29 -7.64 -3.99 -21.20
N GLU A 30 -7.76 -4.88 -22.20
CA GLU A 30 -8.28 -6.24 -22.01
C GLU A 30 -7.39 -7.07 -21.08
N LYS A 31 -6.06 -6.92 -21.18
CA LYS A 31 -5.10 -7.58 -20.29
C LYS A 31 -5.37 -7.21 -18.82
N ALA A 32 -5.51 -5.92 -18.54
CA ALA A 32 -5.81 -5.43 -17.20
C ALA A 32 -7.19 -5.88 -16.69
N ARG A 33 -8.21 -5.88 -17.57
CA ARG A 33 -9.54 -6.42 -17.26
C ARG A 33 -9.49 -7.90 -16.91
N GLY A 34 -8.72 -8.68 -17.68
CA GLY A 34 -8.49 -10.10 -17.46
C GLY A 34 -7.87 -10.37 -16.08
N LEU A 35 -6.79 -9.65 -15.76
CA LEU A 35 -6.13 -9.72 -14.45
C LEU A 35 -7.06 -9.35 -13.30
N ALA A 36 -7.80 -8.24 -13.41
CA ALA A 36 -8.72 -7.79 -12.37
C ALA A 36 -9.85 -8.79 -12.10
N ARG A 37 -10.35 -9.49 -13.13
CA ARG A 37 -11.33 -10.57 -12.98
C ARG A 37 -10.70 -11.83 -12.38
N ARG A 38 -9.53 -12.23 -12.89
CA ARG A 38 -8.79 -13.43 -12.47
C ARG A 38 -8.44 -13.38 -10.99
N TYR A 39 -8.02 -12.22 -10.49
CA TYR A 39 -7.54 -12.01 -9.13
C TYR A 39 -8.52 -11.27 -8.22
N ALA A 40 -9.80 -11.20 -8.58
CA ALA A 40 -10.79 -10.42 -7.83
C ALA A 40 -10.84 -10.80 -6.34
N ASP A 41 -10.74 -12.11 -6.04
CA ASP A 41 -10.75 -12.62 -4.66
C ASP A 41 -9.48 -12.22 -3.89
N ALA A 42 -8.30 -12.35 -4.52
CA ALA A 42 -7.03 -11.94 -3.93
C ALA A 42 -6.97 -10.42 -3.68
N LEU A 43 -7.55 -9.60 -4.56
CA LEU A 43 -7.66 -8.15 -4.36
C LEU A 43 -8.59 -7.80 -3.19
N ARG A 44 -9.71 -8.50 -3.05
CA ARG A 44 -10.62 -8.36 -1.90
C ARG A 44 -9.95 -8.79 -0.59
N GLU A 45 -9.18 -9.88 -0.61
CA GLU A 45 -8.40 -10.32 0.55
C GLU A 45 -7.32 -9.30 0.93
N LEU A 46 -6.57 -8.77 -0.04
CA LEU A 46 -5.60 -7.70 0.18
C LEU A 46 -6.25 -6.47 0.84
N ASN A 47 -7.39 -6.01 0.29
CA ASN A 47 -8.14 -4.88 0.84
C ASN A 47 -8.59 -5.15 2.28
N THR A 48 -9.14 -6.35 2.52
CA THR A 48 -9.61 -6.80 3.84
C THR A 48 -8.47 -6.85 4.85
N GLY A 49 -7.33 -7.42 4.46
CA GLY A 49 -6.14 -7.49 5.28
C GLY A 49 -5.58 -6.11 5.64
N ILE A 50 -5.53 -5.18 4.69
CA ILE A 50 -5.08 -3.80 4.99
C ILE A 50 -6.07 -3.12 5.94
N TYR A 51 -7.36 -3.16 5.62
CA TYR A 51 -8.41 -2.48 6.38
C TYR A 51 -8.46 -2.94 7.85
N HIS A 52 -8.37 -4.26 8.10
CA HIS A 52 -8.45 -4.78 9.46
C HIS A 52 -7.10 -4.89 10.18
N CYS A 53 -5.97 -5.00 9.47
CA CYS A 53 -4.69 -5.21 10.15
C CYS A 53 -3.83 -3.97 10.23
N LEU A 54 -4.10 -2.96 9.40
CA LEU A 54 -3.34 -1.73 9.33
C LEU A 54 -4.29 -0.53 9.49
N PRO A 55 -5.03 -0.41 10.61
CA PRO A 55 -6.08 0.60 10.78
C PRO A 55 -5.59 2.06 10.78
N TRP A 56 -4.27 2.27 10.75
CA TRP A 56 -3.65 3.59 10.58
C TRP A 56 -3.34 3.93 9.11
N LEU A 57 -3.72 3.06 8.18
CA LEU A 57 -3.62 3.28 6.74
C LEU A 57 -5.00 3.54 6.15
N VAL A 58 -5.07 4.53 5.27
CA VAL A 58 -6.24 4.78 4.43
C VAL A 58 -5.94 4.36 3.01
N VAL A 59 -6.83 3.57 2.43
CA VAL A 59 -6.82 3.22 1.02
C VAL A 59 -7.82 4.12 0.31
N PRO A 60 -7.40 5.01 -0.61
CA PRO A 60 -8.36 5.82 -1.35
C PRO A 60 -9.19 4.96 -2.31
N ASN A 61 -10.29 5.52 -2.83
CA ASN A 61 -11.06 4.82 -3.85
C ASN A 61 -10.20 4.48 -5.09
N ASN A 62 -10.50 3.37 -5.74
CA ASN A 62 -9.83 2.89 -6.96
C ASN A 62 -8.29 2.84 -6.83
N SER A 63 -7.78 2.47 -5.65
CA SER A 63 -6.36 2.48 -5.32
C SER A 63 -5.72 1.09 -5.29
N ILE A 64 -6.51 0.04 -5.51
CA ILE A 64 -6.06 -1.34 -5.66
C ILE A 64 -6.50 -1.86 -7.04
N GLY A 65 -5.57 -2.36 -7.85
CA GLY A 65 -5.87 -2.86 -9.20
C GLY A 65 -4.65 -2.96 -10.12
N PHE A 66 -4.88 -3.19 -11.42
CA PHE A 66 -3.81 -3.39 -12.40
C PHE A 66 -3.60 -2.16 -13.30
N PHE A 67 -2.65 -1.31 -12.91
CA PHE A 67 -2.42 -0.03 -13.57
C PHE A 67 -1.21 -0.08 -14.50
N LYS A 68 -1.20 0.81 -15.49
CA LYS A 68 -0.03 1.06 -16.33
C LYS A 68 0.85 2.11 -15.66
N PRO A 69 2.12 1.82 -15.34
CA PRO A 69 3.05 2.84 -14.88
C PRO A 69 3.21 3.95 -15.94
N LYS A 70 3.09 5.22 -15.52
CA LYS A 70 3.13 6.37 -16.43
C LYS A 70 4.43 6.48 -17.24
N HIS A 71 5.53 5.94 -16.72
CA HIS A 71 6.84 6.01 -17.34
C HIS A 71 7.09 4.90 -18.39
N LEU A 72 6.16 3.94 -18.54
CA LEU A 72 6.30 2.84 -19.50
C LEU A 72 5.40 3.07 -20.73
N ALA A 73 5.95 2.76 -21.91
CA ALA A 73 5.25 2.96 -23.18
C ALA A 73 4.31 1.80 -23.56
N ASN A 74 4.66 0.55 -23.21
CA ASN A 74 3.93 -0.67 -23.54
C ASN A 74 2.66 -0.88 -22.68
N ASP A 75 1.90 -1.94 -22.95
CA ASP A 75 0.75 -2.36 -22.12
C ASP A 75 1.21 -3.12 -20.85
N ALA A 76 2.20 -2.55 -20.13
CA ALA A 76 2.66 -3.11 -18.87
C ALA A 76 1.59 -2.93 -17.78
N ARG A 77 1.26 -4.00 -17.06
CA ARG A 77 0.23 -4.04 -16.01
C ARG A 77 0.85 -4.43 -14.68
N TYR A 78 0.87 -3.44 -13.80
CA TYR A 78 1.44 -3.55 -12.47
C TYR A 78 0.29 -3.67 -11.47
N LEU A 79 0.33 -4.70 -10.62
CA LEU A 79 -0.53 -4.71 -9.44
C LEU A 79 -0.13 -3.52 -8.57
N SER A 80 -1.04 -2.58 -8.37
CA SER A 80 -0.76 -1.35 -7.65
C SER A 80 -1.60 -1.24 -6.39
N LEU A 81 -0.99 -0.72 -5.34
CA LEU A 81 -1.61 -0.35 -4.07
C LEU A 81 -1.22 1.08 -3.73
N ARG A 82 -2.21 1.93 -3.47
CA ARG A 82 -2.00 3.27 -2.90
C ARG A 82 -2.57 3.35 -1.50
N VAL A 83 -1.74 3.82 -0.56
CA VAL A 83 -2.10 4.04 0.84
C VAL A 83 -1.66 5.42 1.31
N TYR A 84 -2.41 5.97 2.27
CA TYR A 84 -2.02 7.12 3.07
C TYR A 84 -1.80 6.69 4.51
N VAL A 85 -0.73 7.19 5.12
CA VAL A 85 -0.43 6.98 6.53
C VAL A 85 -1.16 8.04 7.35
N GLU A 86 -2.21 7.63 8.06
CA GLU A 86 -2.94 8.46 9.03
C GLU A 86 -2.36 8.27 10.43
N GLN A 87 -1.11 8.67 10.59
CA GLN A 87 -0.47 8.80 11.90
C GLN A 87 0.14 10.19 12.02
N ASP A 88 0.01 10.76 13.20
CA ASP A 88 0.71 11.98 13.53
C ASP A 88 2.21 11.76 13.46
N ALA A 89 2.85 12.45 12.51
CA ALA A 89 4.28 12.42 12.36
C ALA A 89 4.96 12.96 13.63
N SER A 90 5.97 12.21 14.12
CA SER A 90 6.81 12.68 15.22
C SER A 90 7.55 13.96 14.80
N PRO A 91 7.93 14.83 15.76
CA PRO A 91 8.75 16.00 15.46
C PRO A 91 10.05 15.63 14.76
N GLN A 92 10.67 14.51 15.14
CA GLN A 92 11.91 14.02 14.54
C GLN A 92 11.71 13.63 13.07
N PHE A 93 10.61 12.94 12.73
CA PHE A 93 10.30 12.62 11.34
C PHE A 93 9.99 13.87 10.53
N THR A 94 9.24 14.80 11.11
CA THR A 94 8.86 16.07 10.45
C THR A 94 10.09 16.91 10.10
N ALA A 95 11.12 16.89 10.95
CA ALA A 95 12.35 17.66 10.77
C ALA A 95 13.31 17.12 9.69
N LEU A 96 13.06 15.92 9.14
CA LEU A 96 13.87 15.38 8.04
C LEU A 96 13.63 16.18 6.74
N GLU A 97 14.55 16.09 5.78
CA GLU A 97 14.25 16.49 4.40
C GLU A 97 13.38 15.43 3.70
N PHE A 98 12.85 15.74 2.51
CA PHE A 98 11.98 14.85 1.76
C PHE A 98 12.58 13.44 1.60
N GLU A 99 13.84 13.33 1.18
CA GLU A 99 14.51 12.05 0.95
C GLU A 99 14.65 11.24 2.24
N GLY A 100 14.82 11.91 3.38
CA GLY A 100 14.87 11.27 4.69
C GLY A 100 13.51 10.68 5.08
N ARG A 101 12.43 11.47 4.91
CA ARG A 101 11.06 11.01 5.14
C ARG A 101 10.68 9.87 4.18
N ALA A 102 10.99 10.02 2.90
CA ALA A 102 10.75 9.04 1.87
C ALA A 102 11.51 7.72 2.13
N SER A 103 12.78 7.81 2.56
CA SER A 103 13.59 6.63 2.93
C SER A 103 12.99 5.87 4.11
N ALA A 104 12.48 6.58 5.12
CA ALA A 104 11.80 5.97 6.26
C ALA A 104 10.47 5.32 5.85
N MET A 105 9.66 6.00 5.03
CA MET A 105 8.40 5.45 4.52
C MET A 105 8.63 4.24 3.62
N TYR A 106 9.66 4.28 2.78
CA TYR A 106 10.06 3.16 1.94
C TYR A 106 10.40 1.94 2.80
N SER A 107 11.34 2.11 3.73
CA SER A 107 11.85 1.03 4.60
C SER A 107 10.74 0.38 5.40
N ARG A 108 9.81 1.20 5.91
CA ARG A 108 8.71 0.75 6.75
C ARG A 108 7.62 -0.02 6.01
N TYR A 109 7.20 0.47 4.85
CA TYR A 109 5.95 0.01 4.23
C TYR A 109 6.18 -0.83 2.97
N VAL A 110 7.16 -0.51 2.12
CA VAL A 110 7.21 -1.05 0.75
C VAL A 110 7.39 -2.56 0.74
N GLY A 111 8.36 -3.08 1.49
CA GLY A 111 8.64 -4.51 1.52
C GLY A 111 7.44 -5.32 2.02
N GLU A 112 6.77 -4.83 3.05
CA GLU A 112 5.64 -5.50 3.66
C GLU A 112 4.36 -5.39 2.82
N MET A 113 4.11 -4.23 2.19
CA MET A 113 3.02 -4.08 1.24
C MET A 113 3.19 -5.02 0.05
N LEU A 114 4.42 -5.16 -0.46
CA LEU A 114 4.71 -6.08 -1.55
C LEU A 114 4.42 -7.53 -1.16
N ARG A 115 4.84 -7.98 0.04
CA ARG A 115 4.50 -9.33 0.53
C ARG A 115 3.00 -9.57 0.61
N ARG A 116 2.24 -8.58 1.07
CA ARG A 116 0.76 -8.64 1.15
C ARG A 116 0.12 -8.74 -0.23
N MET A 117 0.61 -7.96 -1.20
CA MET A 117 0.15 -7.98 -2.58
C MET A 117 0.42 -9.31 -3.29
N THR A 118 1.40 -10.09 -2.82
CA THR A 118 1.79 -11.39 -3.38
C THR A 118 1.49 -12.57 -2.46
N ARG A 119 0.52 -12.43 -1.53
CA ARG A 119 0.08 -13.56 -0.68
C ARG A 119 -0.42 -14.73 -1.52
N ASP A 120 -1.21 -14.43 -2.55
CA ASP A 120 -1.47 -15.37 -3.63
C ASP A 120 -0.23 -15.41 -4.54
N ALA A 121 0.58 -16.46 -4.38
CA ALA A 121 1.81 -16.65 -5.15
C ALA A 121 1.57 -16.75 -6.67
N SER A 122 0.34 -17.07 -7.10
CA SER A 122 0.02 -17.14 -8.52
C SER A 122 0.05 -15.78 -9.21
N ILE A 123 -0.18 -14.67 -8.47
CA ILE A 123 -0.02 -13.29 -9.00
C ILE A 123 1.42 -13.05 -9.43
N LEU A 124 2.39 -13.45 -8.59
CA LEU A 124 3.82 -13.27 -8.91
C LEU A 124 4.27 -14.19 -10.06
N ALA A 125 3.65 -15.36 -10.20
CA ALA A 125 3.97 -16.31 -11.26
C ALA A 125 3.34 -15.96 -12.61
N ASP A 126 2.28 -15.15 -12.63
CA ASP A 126 1.54 -14.78 -13.83
C ASP A 126 2.39 -13.96 -14.81
N ALA A 127 2.44 -14.39 -16.07
CA ALA A 127 3.15 -13.69 -17.15
C ALA A 127 2.48 -12.39 -17.57
N ASP A 128 1.18 -12.23 -17.29
CA ASP A 128 0.45 -11.00 -17.56
C ASP A 128 0.73 -9.93 -16.50
N VAL A 129 1.28 -10.27 -15.34
CA VAL A 129 1.68 -9.29 -14.31
C VAL A 129 3.11 -8.84 -14.57
N ASP A 130 3.28 -7.60 -15.04
CA ASP A 130 4.60 -7.08 -15.41
C ASP A 130 5.40 -6.55 -14.22
N GLY A 131 4.74 -6.28 -13.10
CA GLY A 131 5.39 -5.76 -11.89
C GLY A 131 4.41 -5.33 -10.81
N PHE A 132 4.92 -4.56 -9.87
CA PHE A 132 4.22 -4.12 -8.67
C PHE A 132 4.47 -2.63 -8.41
N THR A 133 3.43 -1.95 -7.94
CA THR A 133 3.53 -0.54 -7.54
C THR A 133 3.01 -0.34 -6.13
N VAL A 134 3.85 0.22 -5.26
CA VAL A 134 3.45 0.66 -3.92
C VAL A 134 3.54 2.18 -3.88
N ILE A 135 2.40 2.84 -3.67
CA ILE A 135 2.31 4.30 -3.55
C ILE A 135 1.98 4.63 -2.10
N ILE A 136 2.88 5.33 -1.42
CA ILE A 136 2.74 5.70 -0.02
C ILE A 136 2.71 7.21 0.06
N GLY A 137 1.64 7.77 0.64
CA GLY A 137 1.58 9.17 1.01
C GLY A 137 1.51 9.38 2.51
N TRP A 138 2.05 10.50 2.97
CA TRP A 138 2.03 10.89 4.38
C TRP A 138 1.85 12.40 4.50
N LEU A 139 1.34 12.83 5.65
CA LEU A 139 1.13 14.24 5.92
C LEU A 139 2.47 14.96 6.09
N LYS A 140 2.67 16.02 5.31
CA LYS A 140 3.71 17.00 5.58
C LYS A 140 3.17 17.97 6.62
N ARG A 141 3.66 17.88 7.85
CA ARG A 141 3.36 18.89 8.87
C ARG A 141 4.06 20.20 8.48
N THR A 142 3.27 21.17 8.02
CA THR A 142 3.76 22.53 7.77
C THR A 142 3.70 23.34 9.06
N THR A 143 4.77 24.04 9.40
CA THR A 143 4.86 24.90 10.59
C THR A 143 4.04 26.19 10.49
N GLN A 144 3.51 26.52 9.32
CA GLN A 144 2.79 27.78 9.05
C GLN A 144 1.38 27.53 8.53
N GLY A 145 0.42 27.18 9.39
CA GLY A 145 -1.04 27.36 9.20
C GLY A 145 -1.71 26.96 7.87
N GLY A 146 -0.99 26.25 6.99
CA GLY A 146 -1.40 25.93 5.64
C GLY A 146 -2.24 24.67 5.61
N GLN A 147 -2.91 24.44 4.47
CA GLN A 147 -3.62 23.19 4.24
C GLN A 147 -2.62 22.03 4.31
N PRO A 148 -2.94 20.95 5.05
CA PRO A 148 -2.08 19.77 5.08
C PRO A 148 -1.88 19.23 3.67
N VAL A 149 -0.62 19.06 3.26
CA VAL A 149 -0.28 18.47 1.96
C VAL A 149 0.31 17.08 2.15
N HIS A 150 0.00 16.17 1.24
CA HIS A 150 0.56 14.82 1.26
C HIS A 150 1.83 14.79 0.41
N GLU A 151 2.96 14.49 1.05
CA GLU A 151 4.11 13.99 0.32
C GLU A 151 3.83 12.55 -0.11
N THR A 152 4.43 12.11 -1.22
CA THR A 152 4.18 10.78 -1.77
C THR A 152 5.43 10.24 -2.45
N ILE A 153 5.68 8.94 -2.29
CA ILE A 153 6.51 8.15 -3.20
C ILE A 153 5.67 7.12 -3.93
N ALA A 154 5.95 6.94 -5.22
CA ALA A 154 5.47 5.81 -6.00
C ALA A 154 6.67 4.92 -6.35
N VAL A 155 6.67 3.71 -5.82
CA VAL A 155 7.73 2.72 -6.02
C VAL A 155 7.28 1.70 -7.04
N PHE A 156 8.07 1.53 -8.10
CA PHE A 156 7.82 0.59 -9.18
C PHE A 156 8.90 -0.48 -9.18
N ALA A 157 8.49 -1.73 -9.03
CA ALA A 157 9.35 -2.90 -9.16
C ALA A 157 8.84 -3.75 -10.33
N ASP A 158 9.71 -4.06 -11.29
CA ASP A 158 9.37 -5.11 -12.27
C ASP A 158 9.22 -6.47 -11.56
N ARG A 159 8.57 -7.41 -12.24
CA ARG A 159 8.29 -8.74 -11.67
C ARG A 159 9.55 -9.48 -11.21
N ALA A 160 10.67 -9.37 -11.95
CA ALA A 160 11.91 -10.05 -11.61
C ALA A 160 12.54 -9.49 -10.34
N THR A 161 12.57 -8.15 -10.21
CA THR A 161 13.05 -7.43 -9.05
C THR A 161 12.21 -7.71 -7.81
N ALA A 162 10.89 -7.76 -7.97
CA ALA A 162 9.99 -8.18 -6.89
C ALA A 162 10.22 -9.64 -6.47
N ALA A 163 10.36 -10.56 -7.43
CA ALA A 163 10.63 -11.97 -7.15
C ALA A 163 11.97 -12.19 -6.43
N ASP A 164 13.02 -11.45 -6.79
CA ASP A 164 14.31 -11.49 -6.11
C ASP A 164 14.20 -11.08 -4.63
N PHE A 165 13.49 -9.99 -4.36
CA PHE A 165 13.30 -9.51 -2.99
C PHE A 165 12.41 -10.46 -2.17
N LEU A 166 11.27 -10.88 -2.72
CA LEU A 166 10.32 -11.77 -2.06
C LEU A 166 10.92 -13.17 -1.81
N GLY A 167 11.77 -13.65 -2.73
CA GLY A 167 12.51 -14.89 -2.57
C GLY A 167 13.76 -14.79 -1.66
N GLY A 168 14.02 -13.63 -1.05
CA GLY A 168 15.17 -13.42 -0.17
C GLY A 168 16.53 -13.35 -0.87
N ARG A 169 16.55 -13.24 -2.21
CA ARG A 169 17.78 -13.10 -3.02
C ARG A 169 18.30 -11.66 -3.06
N ALA A 170 17.47 -10.69 -2.71
CA ALA A 170 17.84 -9.28 -2.56
C ALA A 170 17.38 -8.76 -1.19
N LYS A 171 18.25 -8.01 -0.50
CA LYS A 171 17.87 -7.30 0.72
C LYS A 171 17.13 -6.01 0.38
N ILE A 172 16.46 -5.39 1.36
CA ILE A 172 15.68 -4.16 1.14
C ILE A 172 16.50 -3.00 0.52
N ALA A 173 17.79 -2.89 0.86
CA ALA A 173 18.70 -1.91 0.28
C ALA A 173 18.98 -2.17 -1.21
N ASP A 174 19.23 -3.43 -1.58
CA ASP A 174 19.44 -3.83 -2.98
C ASP A 174 18.15 -3.67 -3.78
N PHE A 175 17.01 -4.01 -3.18
CA PHE A 175 15.70 -3.81 -3.77
C PHE A 175 15.44 -2.31 -4.05
N ALA A 176 15.74 -1.43 -3.09
CA ALA A 176 15.64 0.02 -3.30
C ALA A 176 16.53 0.52 -4.46
N GLY A 177 17.72 -0.05 -4.63
CA GLY A 177 18.61 0.28 -5.74
C GLY A 177 18.14 -0.19 -7.13
N ARG A 178 17.23 -1.17 -7.19
CA ARG A 178 16.71 -1.76 -8.43
C ARG A 178 15.31 -1.25 -8.80
N THR A 179 14.59 -0.65 -7.87
CA THR A 179 13.27 -0.07 -8.14
C THR A 179 13.38 1.34 -8.73
N VAL A 180 12.36 1.73 -9.49
CA VAL A 180 12.15 3.14 -9.85
C VAL A 180 11.29 3.77 -8.78
N VAL A 181 11.76 4.87 -8.17
CA VAL A 181 11.00 5.61 -7.17
C VAL A 181 10.75 7.02 -7.67
N LEU A 182 9.49 7.43 -7.74
CA LEU A 182 9.10 8.79 -8.12
C LEU A 182 8.57 9.54 -6.89
N GLY A 183 9.06 10.75 -6.67
CA GLY A 183 8.66 11.62 -5.55
C GLY A 183 7.66 12.71 -5.95
N TYR A 184 6.80 13.08 -5.01
CA TYR A 184 5.90 14.24 -5.05
C TYR A 184 5.90 14.90 -3.68
N ASP A 185 6.16 16.20 -3.60
CA ASP A 185 6.34 16.93 -2.33
C ASP A 185 5.04 17.52 -1.75
N GLY A 186 3.90 17.20 -2.36
CA GLY A 186 2.60 17.82 -2.06
C GLY A 186 2.21 18.94 -3.03
N GLN A 187 3.16 19.50 -3.78
CA GLN A 187 2.95 20.62 -4.70
C GLN A 187 3.41 20.33 -6.13
N GLN A 188 4.56 19.67 -6.29
CA GLN A 188 5.18 19.38 -7.57
C GLN A 188 5.78 17.97 -7.63
N ALA A 189 5.89 17.45 -8.85
CA ALA A 189 6.61 16.21 -9.09
C ALA A 189 8.12 16.45 -8.95
N LEU A 190 8.77 15.69 -8.08
CA LEU A 190 10.22 15.74 -7.89
C LEU A 190 10.98 14.86 -8.89
N GLY A 191 10.26 13.98 -9.60
CA GLY A 191 10.85 13.01 -10.52
C GLY A 191 11.50 11.83 -9.78
N PRO A 192 12.48 11.16 -10.41
CA PRO A 192 13.17 10.02 -9.81
C PRO A 192 13.95 10.41 -8.55
N VAL A 193 13.78 9.67 -7.47
CA VAL A 193 14.49 9.87 -6.20
C VAL A 193 15.26 8.61 -5.81
N ARG A 194 16.44 8.79 -5.21
CA ARG A 194 17.24 7.69 -4.67
C ARG A 194 17.09 7.64 -3.16
N LEU A 195 16.75 6.46 -2.64
CA LEU A 195 16.47 6.27 -1.23
C LEU A 195 17.53 5.40 -0.56
N LYS A 196 17.75 5.65 0.73
CA LYS A 196 18.41 4.67 1.59
C LYS A 196 17.33 3.78 2.19
N ALA A 197 17.55 2.47 2.20
CA ALA A 197 16.59 1.55 2.78
C ALA A 197 17.25 0.63 3.81
N TRP A 198 16.50 0.32 4.87
CA TRP A 198 16.90 -0.55 5.96
C TRP A 198 15.74 -1.47 6.36
N GLU A 199 16.04 -2.53 7.08
CA GLU A 199 15.00 -3.41 7.62
C GLU A 199 14.23 -2.66 8.71
N ASP A 200 12.92 -2.54 8.54
CA ASP A 200 11.99 -1.99 9.51
C ASP A 200 10.81 -2.96 9.62
N ASN A 201 10.57 -3.48 10.83
CA ASN A 201 9.53 -4.45 11.12
C ASN A 201 8.28 -3.82 11.76
N PHE A 202 8.16 -2.49 11.72
CA PHE A 202 7.03 -1.76 12.29
C PHE A 202 5.69 -2.29 11.80
N VAL A 203 5.51 -2.47 10.48
CA VAL A 203 4.20 -2.90 9.93
C VAL A 203 3.80 -4.29 10.40
N SER A 204 4.77 -5.18 10.62
CA SER A 204 4.52 -6.54 11.11
C SER A 204 4.29 -6.61 12.62
N ASN A 205 4.83 -5.66 13.39
CA ASN A 205 4.86 -5.74 14.86
C ASN A 205 3.98 -4.71 15.57
N PHE A 206 3.65 -3.60 14.91
CA PHE A 206 2.91 -2.52 15.53
C PHE A 206 1.45 -2.90 15.72
N GLN A 207 0.95 -2.69 16.93
CA GLN A 207 -0.45 -2.86 17.28
C GLN A 207 -0.98 -1.54 17.83
N VAL A 208 -2.10 -1.08 17.29
CA VAL A 208 -2.79 0.09 17.86
C VAL A 208 -3.35 -0.29 19.22
N ALA A 209 -3.04 0.52 20.23
CA ALA A 209 -3.53 0.29 21.58
C ALA A 209 -5.06 0.18 21.59
N ASN A 210 -5.58 -0.86 22.24
CA ASN A 210 -7.02 -1.15 22.34
C ASN A 210 -7.72 -1.48 21.01
N TYR A 211 -6.99 -1.73 19.93
CA TYR A 211 -7.56 -2.24 18.70
C TYR A 211 -7.59 -3.77 18.71
N GLN A 212 -8.74 -4.36 18.40
CA GLN A 212 -8.89 -5.79 18.15
C GLN A 212 -9.40 -5.98 16.72
N PRO A 213 -8.71 -6.78 15.88
CA PRO A 213 -9.21 -7.15 14.56
C PRO A 213 -10.59 -7.80 14.67
N ALA A 214 -11.36 -7.74 13.58
CA ALA A 214 -12.66 -8.41 13.51
C ALA A 214 -12.51 -9.93 13.76
N PRO A 215 -13.51 -10.60 14.38
CA PRO A 215 -13.48 -12.03 14.61
C PRO A 215 -13.21 -12.81 13.32
N GLY A 216 -12.27 -13.76 13.38
CA GLY A 216 -11.85 -14.56 12.22
C GLY A 216 -10.82 -13.88 11.31
N VAL A 217 -10.42 -12.63 11.57
CA VAL A 217 -9.31 -11.98 10.88
C VAL A 217 -8.00 -12.30 11.59
N THR A 218 -7.04 -12.85 10.84
CA THR A 218 -5.67 -13.03 11.32
C THR A 218 -4.73 -12.03 10.66
N CYS A 219 -4.08 -11.22 11.48
CA CYS A 219 -3.09 -10.24 11.03
C CYS A 219 -1.70 -10.87 11.02
N HIS A 220 -1.11 -10.88 9.83
CA HIS A 220 0.26 -11.31 9.52
C HIS A 220 0.91 -10.22 8.71
#